data_AF-A0A0L9VD94-F1
#
_entry.id   AF-A0A0L9VD94-F1
#
_cell.length_a   1.000
_cell.length_b   1.000
_cell.length_c   1.000
_cell.angle_alpha   90.00
_cell.angle_beta   90.00
_cell.angle_gamma   90.00
#
_symmetry.space_group_name_H-M   'P 1'
#
loop_
_entity.id
_entity.type
_entity.pdbx_description
1 polymer ?
#
loop_
_entity_poly.entity_id
_entity_poly.type
_entity_poly.pdbx_seq_one_letter_code
_entity_poly.pdbx_strand_id
1 'polypeptide(L)'
;MYDLSQLERQLAEFTSSLFDEGFLDDQFNQLKQLQDESNPEFVVEVVNLFFEDAERLLNELAKTLAQDNIDFKRVDAHVHQLKGSSSSIGAQRVQKVCIAFRNYCEEQNVEGWSSRLPAGDLVNRW
;
A
#
# COMPACT_ATOMS: atom_id res chain seq x y z
N MET A 1 -1.54 18.20 29.99
CA MET A 1 -0.31 17.38 29.94
C MET A 1 -0.80 15.96 29.74
N TYR A 2 -0.65 15.39 28.55
CA TYR A 2 -1.07 14.00 28.33
C TYR A 2 -0.19 13.09 29.20
N ASP A 3 -0.83 12.15 29.89
CA ASP A 3 -0.11 11.09 30.60
C ASP A 3 0.50 10.15 29.55
N LEU A 4 1.79 9.80 29.70
CA LEU A 4 2.50 8.91 28.77
C LEU A 4 1.75 7.58 28.60
N SER A 5 1.16 7.09 29.69
CA SER A 5 0.35 5.87 29.71
C SER A 5 -0.90 5.97 28.82
N GLN A 6 -1.50 7.17 28.73
CA GLN A 6 -2.67 7.41 27.89
C GLN A 6 -2.30 7.38 26.41
N LEU A 7 -1.16 7.96 26.05
CA LEU A 7 -0.68 7.99 24.67
C LEU A 7 -0.29 6.59 24.18
N GLU A 8 0.40 5.82 25.01
CA GLU A 8 0.74 4.42 24.72
C GLU A 8 -0.52 3.57 24.48
N ARG A 9 -1.55 3.74 25.32
CA ARG A 9 -2.84 3.05 25.14
C ARG A 9 -3.51 3.45 23.83
N GLN A 10 -3.58 4.74 23.52
CA GLN A 10 -4.19 5.21 22.28
C GLN A 10 -3.47 4.67 21.04
N LEU A 11 -2.13 4.63 21.07
CA LEU A 11 -1.34 4.07 19.98
C LEU A 11 -1.60 2.56 19.81
N ALA A 12 -1.71 1.82 20.92
CA ALA A 12 -2.00 0.39 20.90
C ALA A 12 -3.42 0.12 20.35
N GLU A 13 -4.42 0.87 20.81
CA GLU A 13 -5.80 0.78 20.33
C GLU A 13 -5.91 1.10 18.83
N PHE A 14 -5.26 2.19 18.38
CA PHE A 14 -5.22 2.56 16.97
C PHE A 14 -4.49 1.52 16.12
N THR A 15 -3.36 0.99 16.61
CA THR A 15 -2.64 -0.08 15.90
C THR A 15 -3.54 -1.31 15.76
N SER A 16 -4.25 -1.72 16.83
CA SER A 16 -5.19 -2.85 16.78
C SER A 16 -6.28 -2.63 15.73
N SER A 17 -6.86 -1.44 15.65
CA SER A 17 -7.91 -1.17 14.66
C SER A 17 -7.40 -1.30 13.22
N LEU A 18 -6.15 -0.91 12.94
CA LEU A 18 -5.53 -1.09 11.63
C LEU A 18 -5.41 -2.58 11.24
N PHE A 19 -5.14 -3.48 12.18
CA PHE A 19 -5.16 -4.93 11.94
C PHE A 19 -6.58 -5.46 11.76
N ASP A 20 -7.51 -5.07 12.64
CA ASP A 20 -8.90 -5.53 12.62
C ASP A 20 -9.63 -5.11 11.33
N GLU A 21 -9.33 -3.91 10.82
CA GLU A 21 -9.86 -3.39 9.55
C GLU A 21 -9.10 -3.92 8.32
N GLY A 22 -8.03 -4.70 8.51
CA GLY A 22 -7.24 -5.32 7.44
C GLY A 22 -6.35 -4.34 6.66
N PHE A 23 -5.99 -3.20 7.24
CA PHE A 23 -4.95 -2.33 6.69
C PHE A 23 -3.57 -2.97 6.83
N LEU A 24 -3.30 -3.56 8.00
CA LEU A 24 -2.04 -4.20 8.33
C LEU A 24 -2.20 -5.72 8.50
N ASP A 25 -1.13 -6.47 8.23
CA ASP A 25 -1.02 -7.89 8.55
C ASP A 25 0.25 -8.23 9.34
N ASP A 26 0.42 -9.51 9.65
CA ASP A 26 1.53 -10.00 10.49
C ASP A 26 2.93 -9.64 9.97
N GLN A 27 3.09 -9.30 8.69
CA GLN A 27 4.37 -8.83 8.19
C GLN A 27 4.78 -7.51 8.85
N PHE A 28 3.83 -6.63 9.18
CA PHE A 28 4.12 -5.39 9.92
C PHE A 28 4.64 -5.70 11.33
N ASN A 29 4.09 -6.74 11.99
CA ASN A 29 4.60 -7.20 13.29
C ASN A 29 6.02 -7.74 13.18
N GLN A 30 6.34 -8.49 12.13
CA GLN A 30 7.71 -8.94 11.87
C GLN A 30 8.66 -7.77 11.61
N LEU A 31 8.22 -6.75 10.86
CA LEU A 31 9.00 -5.54 10.63
C LEU A 31 9.32 -4.81 11.94
N LYS A 32 8.33 -4.70 12.84
CA LYS A 32 8.54 -4.12 14.18
C LYS A 32 9.53 -4.89 15.04
N GLN A 33 9.62 -6.20 14.90
CA GLN A 33 10.59 -7.03 15.65
C GLN A 33 12.05 -6.78 15.25
N LEU A 34 12.28 -6.17 14.08
CA LEU A 34 13.62 -5.81 13.62
C LEU A 34 14.09 -4.45 14.17
N GLN A 35 13.20 -3.67 14.76
CA GLN A 35 13.56 -2.42 15.44
C GLN A 35 14.10 -2.71 16.83
N ASP A 36 15.24 -2.11 17.16
CA ASP A 36 15.89 -2.25 18.47
C ASP A 36 16.51 -0.93 18.93
N GLU A 37 17.19 -0.93 20.09
CA GLU A 37 17.83 0.27 20.64
C GLU A 37 18.97 0.82 19.77
N SER A 38 19.57 -0.01 18.91
CA SER A 38 20.64 0.38 17.98
C SER A 38 20.10 0.99 16.69
N ASN A 39 18.87 0.63 16.30
CA ASN A 39 18.15 1.22 15.17
C ASN A 39 16.67 1.52 15.52
N PRO A 40 16.42 2.57 16.33
CA PRO A 40 15.06 2.89 16.78
C PRO A 40 14.15 3.42 15.67
N GLU A 41 14.70 3.92 14.56
CA GLU A 41 13.94 4.51 13.45
C GLU A 41 13.65 3.50 12.33
N PHE A 42 14.09 2.24 12.46
CA PHE A 42 14.00 1.23 11.39
C PHE A 42 12.62 1.15 10.72
N VAL A 43 11.55 1.04 11.51
CA VAL A 43 10.19 0.92 10.96
C VAL A 43 9.79 2.20 10.23
N VAL A 44 10.14 3.37 10.77
CA VAL A 44 9.85 4.67 10.17
C VAL A 44 10.58 4.82 8.83
N GLU A 45 11.87 4.46 8.78
CA GLU A 45 12.67 4.49 7.55
C GLU A 45 12.10 3.57 6.47
N VAL A 46 11.74 2.33 6.82
CA VAL A 46 11.17 1.37 5.86
C VAL A 46 9.80 1.84 5.36
N VAL A 47 8.95 2.38 6.24
CA VAL A 47 7.64 2.93 5.84
C VAL A 47 7.79 4.16 4.95
N ASN A 48 8.75 5.03 5.20
CA ASN A 48 9.05 6.17 4.33
C ASN A 48 9.53 5.72 2.95
N LEU A 49 10.44 4.74 2.88
CA LEU A 49 10.84 4.14 1.60
C LEU A 49 9.64 3.57 0.83
N PHE A 50 8.73 2.90 1.52
CA PHE A 50 7.49 2.41 0.91
C PHE A 50 6.66 3.55 0.33
N PHE A 51 6.50 4.67 1.04
CA PHE A 51 5.72 5.81 0.52
C PHE A 51 6.35 6.43 -0.73
N GLU A 52 7.67 6.61 -0.75
CA GLU A 52 8.40 7.12 -1.93
C GLU A 52 8.22 6.19 -3.14
N ASP A 53 8.35 4.88 -2.93
CA ASP A 53 8.16 3.89 -3.98
C ASP A 53 6.71 3.82 -4.45
N ALA A 54 5.75 3.86 -3.53
CA ALA A 54 4.33 3.82 -3.83
C ALA A 54 3.91 5.05 -4.65
N GLU A 55 4.31 6.24 -4.24
CA GLU A 55 4.03 7.48 -4.97
C GLU A 55 4.58 7.42 -6.40
N ARG A 56 5.85 7.03 -6.56
CA ARG A 56 6.46 6.87 -7.88
C ARG A 56 5.70 5.87 -8.75
N LEU A 57 5.33 4.71 -8.20
CA LEU A 57 4.63 3.65 -8.95
C LEU A 57 3.21 4.05 -9.34
N LEU A 58 2.47 4.69 -8.44
CA LEU A 58 1.12 5.19 -8.71
C LEU A 58 1.14 6.28 -9.79
N ASN A 59 2.12 7.17 -9.75
CA ASN A 59 2.29 8.21 -10.78
C ASN A 59 2.61 7.61 -12.16
N GLU A 60 3.51 6.62 -12.23
CA GLU A 60 3.81 5.94 -13.50
C GLU A 60 2.63 5.10 -14.01
N LEU A 61 1.87 4.46 -13.11
CA LEU A 61 0.65 3.74 -13.44
C LEU A 61 -0.41 4.69 -14.02
N ALA A 62 -0.66 5.83 -13.35
CA ALA A 62 -1.60 6.84 -13.82
C ALA A 62 -1.23 7.40 -15.20
N LYS A 63 0.06 7.69 -15.43
CA LYS A 63 0.56 8.12 -16.75
C LYS A 63 0.34 7.06 -17.82
N THR A 64 0.59 5.79 -17.51
CA THR A 64 0.44 4.68 -18.47
C THR A 64 -1.03 4.46 -18.83
N LEU A 65 -1.94 4.58 -17.85
CA LEU A 65 -3.38 4.43 -18.06
C LEU A 65 -4.02 5.63 -18.78
N ALA A 66 -3.37 6.79 -18.81
CA ALA A 66 -3.86 7.98 -19.51
C ALA A 66 -3.51 7.99 -21.02
N GLN A 67 -2.80 6.97 -21.53
CA GLN A 67 -2.42 6.87 -22.94
C GLN A 67 -3.54 6.26 -23.78
N ASP A 68 -3.69 6.71 -25.03
CA ASP A 68 -4.69 6.17 -25.97
C ASP A 68 -4.49 4.67 -26.28
N ASN A 69 -3.24 4.21 -26.23
CA ASN A 69 -2.87 2.79 -26.40
C ASN A 69 -2.14 2.32 -25.13
N ILE A 70 -2.89 1.69 -24.23
CA ILE A 70 -2.39 1.27 -22.91
C ILE A 70 -1.39 0.12 -23.08
N ASP A 71 -0.16 0.32 -22.60
CA ASP A 71 0.83 -0.75 -22.46
C ASP A 71 0.53 -1.60 -21.21
N PHE A 72 -0.29 -2.63 -21.40
CA PHE A 72 -0.68 -3.55 -20.32
C PHE A 72 0.49 -4.29 -19.67
N LYS A 73 1.62 -4.48 -20.38
CA LYS A 73 2.81 -5.10 -19.77
C LYS A 73 3.46 -4.15 -18.78
N ARG A 74 3.52 -2.87 -19.11
CA ARG A 74 4.02 -1.83 -18.20
C ARG A 74 3.11 -1.62 -17.01
N VAL A 75 1.80 -1.65 -17.22
CA VAL A 75 0.79 -1.65 -16.14
C VAL A 75 0.99 -2.82 -15.19
N ASP A 76 1.06 -4.06 -15.70
CA ASP A 76 1.28 -5.25 -14.86
C ASP A 76 2.58 -5.15 -14.06
N ALA A 77 3.67 -4.67 -14.69
CA ALA A 77 4.95 -4.49 -14.01
C ALA A 77 4.86 -3.50 -12.83
N HIS A 78 4.21 -2.34 -13.01
CA HIS A 78 4.04 -1.36 -11.94
C HIS A 78 3.19 -1.90 -10.79
N VAL A 79 2.09 -2.59 -11.11
CA VAL A 79 1.20 -3.19 -10.10
C VAL A 79 1.88 -4.34 -9.37
N HIS A 80 2.66 -5.16 -10.08
CA HIS A 80 3.45 -6.23 -9.48
C HIS A 80 4.49 -5.68 -8.49
N GLN A 81 5.19 -4.61 -8.86
CA GLN A 81 6.16 -3.95 -7.97
C GLN A 81 5.46 -3.37 -6.73
N LEU A 82 4.33 -2.68 -6.90
CA LEU A 82 3.56 -2.13 -5.79
C LEU A 82 3.03 -3.25 -4.88
N LYS A 83 2.60 -4.38 -5.44
CA LYS A 83 2.20 -5.57 -4.67
C LYS A 83 3.34 -6.06 -3.79
N GLY A 84 4.54 -6.18 -4.35
CA GLY A 84 5.74 -6.63 -3.65
C GLY A 84 6.12 -5.69 -2.50
N SER A 85 6.20 -4.38 -2.79
CA SER A 85 6.53 -3.36 -1.80
C SER A 85 5.50 -3.27 -0.67
N SER A 86 4.20 -3.36 -1.00
CA SER A 86 3.13 -3.40 0.00
C SER A 86 3.22 -4.67 0.86
N SER A 87 3.55 -5.80 0.24
CA SER A 87 3.72 -7.07 0.94
C SER A 87 4.90 -7.06 1.89
N SER A 88 5.99 -6.33 1.61
CA SER A 88 7.18 -6.32 2.48
C SER A 88 7.00 -5.53 3.77
N ILE A 89 6.05 -4.59 3.81
CA ILE A 89 5.75 -3.78 5.00
C ILE A 89 4.47 -4.23 5.73
N GLY A 90 3.74 -5.21 5.19
CA GLY A 90 2.46 -5.65 5.72
C GLY A 90 1.28 -4.73 5.42
N ALA A 91 1.35 -3.90 4.36
CA ALA A 91 0.23 -3.09 3.88
C ALA A 91 -0.79 -3.95 3.13
N GLN A 92 -1.50 -4.79 3.88
CA GLN A 92 -2.35 -5.87 3.37
C GLN A 92 -3.42 -5.38 2.39
N ARG A 93 -4.10 -4.28 2.72
CA ARG A 93 -5.19 -3.77 1.89
C ARG A 93 -4.70 -3.36 0.50
N VAL A 94 -3.54 -2.72 0.42
CA VAL A 94 -2.91 -2.30 -0.84
C VAL A 94 -2.49 -3.53 -1.64
N GLN A 95 -1.82 -4.48 -0.99
CA GLN A 95 -1.42 -5.75 -1.59
C GLN A 95 -2.62 -6.48 -2.22
N LYS A 96 -3.76 -6.55 -1.52
CA LYS A 96 -5.02 -7.13 -2.02
C LYS A 96 -5.56 -6.40 -3.24
N VAL A 97 -5.54 -5.06 -3.25
CA VAL A 97 -5.94 -4.26 -4.42
C VAL A 97 -5.02 -4.56 -5.61
N CYS A 98 -3.71 -4.66 -5.42
CA CYS A 98 -2.79 -5.01 -6.50
C CYS A 98 -3.06 -6.42 -7.05
N ILE A 99 -3.37 -7.41 -6.20
CA ILE A 99 -3.74 -8.76 -6.65
C ILE A 99 -4.99 -8.71 -7.52
N ALA A 100 -6.04 -8.04 -7.06
CA ALA A 100 -7.28 -7.89 -7.81
C ALA A 100 -7.04 -7.16 -9.15
N PHE A 101 -6.23 -6.10 -9.13
CA PHE A 101 -5.89 -5.32 -10.33
C PHE A 101 -5.21 -6.20 -11.40
N ARG A 102 -4.25 -7.04 -11.01
CA ARG A 102 -3.55 -7.93 -11.96
C ARG A 102 -4.48 -8.96 -12.60
N ASN A 103 -5.40 -9.53 -11.84
CA ASN A 103 -6.39 -10.46 -12.37
C ASN A 103 -7.23 -9.79 -13.48
N TYR A 104 -7.61 -8.51 -13.31
CA TYR A 104 -8.32 -7.77 -14.35
C TYR A 104 -7.47 -7.50 -15.60
N CYS A 105 -6.17 -7.27 -15.46
CA CYS A 105 -5.27 -7.10 -16.60
C CYS A 105 -5.11 -8.39 -17.42
N GLU A 106 -5.05 -9.54 -16.76
CA GLU A 106 -4.92 -10.85 -17.41
C GLU A 106 -6.18 -11.24 -18.19
N GLU A 107 -7.37 -10.80 -17.74
CA GLU A 107 -8.65 -11.03 -18.41
C GLU A 107 -8.87 -10.16 -19.67
N GLN A 108 -7.95 -9.23 -20.00
CA GLN A 108 -8.04 -8.29 -21.14
C GLN A 108 -9.38 -7.53 -21.23
N ASN A 109 -10.08 -7.37 -20.11
CA ASN A 109 -11.40 -6.75 -20.08
C ASN A 109 -11.28 -5.22 -19.96
N VAL A 110 -10.93 -4.58 -21.07
CA VAL A 110 -10.79 -3.13 -21.21
C VAL A 110 -12.12 -2.38 -21.04
N GLU A 111 -13.25 -3.04 -20.79
CA GLU A 111 -14.51 -2.37 -20.42
C GLU A 111 -14.71 -2.29 -18.89
N GLY A 112 -14.01 -3.12 -18.10
CA GLY A 112 -14.06 -3.12 -16.64
C GLY A 112 -13.21 -2.03 -15.96
N TRP A 113 -12.23 -1.47 -16.67
CA TRP A 113 -11.23 -0.54 -16.10
C TRP A 113 -11.81 0.81 -15.64
N SER A 114 -12.76 1.36 -16.40
CA SER A 114 -13.28 2.72 -16.20
C SER A 114 -14.54 2.74 -15.32
N SER A 115 -15.29 1.64 -15.26
CA SER A 115 -16.56 1.57 -14.53
C SER A 115 -16.42 1.30 -13.03
N ARG A 116 -15.23 0.93 -12.54
CA ARG A 116 -15.04 0.51 -11.13
C ARG A 116 -13.87 1.16 -10.39
N LEU A 117 -13.02 1.94 -11.06
CA LEU A 117 -12.15 2.88 -10.36
C LEU A 117 -13.02 4.07 -9.97
N PRO A 118 -13.19 4.41 -8.68
CA PRO A 118 -13.89 5.64 -8.31
C PRO A 118 -13.11 6.80 -8.93
N ALA A 119 -13.73 7.43 -9.94
CA ALA A 119 -13.20 8.65 -10.53
C ALA A 119 -13.01 9.67 -9.40
N GLY A 120 -11.76 9.92 -9.02
CA GLY A 120 -11.39 11.00 -8.10
C GLY A 120 -10.79 10.63 -6.73
N ASP A 121 -10.77 9.37 -6.29
CA ASP A 121 -10.50 9.09 -4.86
C ASP A 121 -9.25 8.27 -4.52
N LEU A 122 -8.47 7.79 -5.50
CA LEU A 122 -7.26 7.01 -5.18
C LEU A 122 -6.14 7.83 -4.52
N VAL A 123 -6.18 9.16 -4.64
CA VAL A 123 -5.20 10.07 -4.03
C VAL A 123 -5.64 10.51 -2.62
N ASN A 124 -6.93 10.47 -2.30
CA ASN A 124 -7.47 11.04 -1.07
C ASN A 124 -7.78 10.02 0.04
N ARG A 125 -7.38 8.75 -0.14
CA ARG A 125 -7.76 7.65 0.75
C ARG A 125 -6.64 6.67 1.12
N TRP A 126 -5.41 7.16 1.06
CA TRP A 126 -4.31 6.62 1.86
C TRP A 126 -4.45 7.11 3.29
#